data_AF-A0A6C0KND8-F1
#
_entry.id   AF-A0A6C0KND8-F1
#
_cell.length_a   1.000
_cell.length_b   1.000
_cell.length_c   1.000
_cell.angle_alpha   90.00
_cell.angle_beta   90.00
_cell.angle_gamma   90.00
#
_symmetry.space_group_name_H-M   'P 1'
#
loop_
_entity.id
_entity.type
_entity.pdbx_description
1 polymer ?
#
loop_
_entity_poly.entity_id
_entity_poly.type
_entity_poly.pdbx_seq_one_letter_code
_entity_poly.pdbx_strand_id
1 'polypeptide(L)'
;MEFLYATLSGISAKLYDDLTDNNLLTDKTTKEVLKGSQWILLTLISQTDFNFALPFYLTAFANSFSDTEAFVSPYEKSLLILYPFLLLISAHTAKLFTSGDILFATLTTLALLTEPFINNEEYSYRKLGTRFVAFLWTLIMIRFFNFSPSVLKAIYFFLGYSFISCCFQYYMTSLNPETSKPLLHSVLYGPQTKEKDISISFKEYIDFYTNQIPAIFQTLSNRVESYFVSSTSLLS
;
A
#
# COMPACT_ATOMS: atom_id res chain seq x y z
N MET A 1 3.82 -3.01 21.63
CA MET A 1 4.88 -2.12 21.12
C MET A 1 5.26 -2.41 19.68
N GLU A 2 5.52 -3.67 19.31
CA GLU A 2 5.96 -3.99 17.92
C GLU A 2 4.99 -3.55 16.81
N PHE A 3 3.67 -3.68 17.00
CA PHE A 3 2.68 -3.18 16.05
C PHE A 3 2.74 -1.66 15.87
N LEU A 4 2.95 -0.91 16.96
CA LEU A 4 3.12 0.54 16.90
C LEU A 4 4.39 0.90 16.12
N TYR A 5 5.50 0.18 16.36
CA TYR A 5 6.74 0.37 15.61
C TYR A 5 6.55 0.06 14.13
N ALA A 6 5.77 -0.97 13.78
CA ALA A 6 5.46 -1.30 12.41
C ALA A 6 4.68 -0.16 11.73
N THR A 7 3.62 0.33 12.37
CA THR A 7 2.83 1.46 11.84
C THR A 7 3.67 2.72 11.67
N LEU A 8 4.45 3.11 12.68
CA LEU A 8 5.31 4.30 12.63
C LEU A 8 6.40 4.17 11.56
N SER A 9 6.91 2.95 11.34
CA SER A 9 7.85 2.67 10.26
C SER A 9 7.21 2.86 8.90
N GLY A 10 6.00 2.34 8.69
CA GLY A 10 5.25 2.54 7.44
C GLY A 10 4.92 4.01 7.17
N ILE A 11 4.57 4.76 8.21
CA ILE A 11 4.38 6.22 8.14
C ILE A 11 5.69 6.91 7.71
N SER A 12 6.80 6.59 8.37
CA SER A 12 8.09 7.23 8.11
C SER A 12 8.60 6.93 6.70
N ALA A 13 8.47 5.67 6.26
CA ALA A 13 8.80 5.24 4.91
C ALA A 13 7.99 6.04 3.87
N LYS A 14 6.67 6.09 4.02
CA LYS A 14 5.84 6.78 3.02
C LYS A 14 6.02 8.29 3.03
N LEU A 15 6.21 8.91 4.20
CA LEU A 15 6.57 10.32 4.27
C LEU A 15 7.91 10.60 3.58
N TYR A 16 8.90 9.72 3.74
CA TYR A 16 10.18 9.86 3.05
C TYR A 16 9.99 9.79 1.53
N ASP A 17 9.35 8.72 1.02
CA ASP A 17 9.11 8.49 -0.41
C ASP A 17 8.34 9.68 -1.01
N ASP A 18 7.13 9.96 -0.51
CA ASP A 18 6.24 10.95 -1.11
C ASP A 18 6.81 12.38 -1.00
N LEU A 19 7.52 12.74 0.07
CA LEU A 19 8.09 14.08 0.17
C LEU A 19 9.40 14.24 -0.64
N THR A 20 10.19 13.16 -0.78
CA THR A 20 11.46 13.20 -1.52
C THR A 20 11.21 13.17 -3.02
N ASP A 21 10.38 12.25 -3.49
CA ASP A 21 10.12 12.04 -4.93
C ASP A 21 9.45 13.27 -5.56
N ASN A 22 8.62 13.96 -4.78
CA ASN A 22 7.89 15.16 -5.23
C ASN A 22 8.62 16.46 -4.89
N ASN A 23 9.90 16.40 -4.50
CA ASN A 23 10.77 17.54 -4.18
C ASN A 23 10.22 18.51 -3.10
N LEU A 24 9.32 18.04 -2.25
CA LEU A 24 8.75 18.82 -1.14
C LEU A 24 9.70 18.87 0.06
N LEU A 25 10.57 17.86 0.20
CA LEU A 25 11.61 17.81 1.21
C LEU A 25 12.94 18.32 0.62
N THR A 26 13.34 19.53 0.99
CA THR A 26 14.61 20.13 0.55
C THR A 26 15.72 20.03 1.59
N ASP A 27 15.36 19.99 2.88
CA ASP A 27 16.32 19.86 3.98
C ASP A 27 16.90 18.44 4.08
N LYS A 28 18.24 18.37 4.12
CA LYS A 28 19.00 17.12 4.26
C LYS A 28 18.78 16.47 5.63
N THR A 29 18.64 17.26 6.69
CA THR A 29 18.52 16.74 8.05
C THR A 29 17.25 15.91 8.20
N THR A 30 16.11 16.45 7.75
CA THR A 30 14.80 15.82 7.82
C THR A 30 14.75 14.55 6.95
N LYS A 31 15.42 14.56 5.78
CA LYS A 31 15.59 13.34 4.95
C LYS A 31 16.26 12.22 5.72
N GLU A 32 17.39 12.51 6.38
CA GLU A 32 18.11 11.51 7.17
C GLU A 32 17.32 11.08 8.41
N VAL A 33 16.58 11.98 9.05
CA VAL A 33 15.73 11.66 10.20
C VAL A 33 14.61 10.70 9.82
N LEU A 34 13.91 10.94 8.70
CA LEU A 34 12.83 10.05 8.25
C LEU A 34 13.35 8.66 7.89
N LYS A 35 14.42 8.58 7.09
CA LYS A 35 15.11 7.33 6.79
C LYS A 35 15.54 6.62 8.07
N GLY A 36 16.29 7.31 8.93
CA GLY A 36 16.80 6.76 10.18
C GLY A 36 15.69 6.24 11.09
N SER A 37 14.56 6.96 11.17
CA SER A 37 13.41 6.55 11.98
C SER A 37 12.80 5.25 11.47
N GLN A 38 12.53 5.14 10.17
CA GLN A 38 12.08 3.89 9.55
C GLN A 38 13.06 2.75 9.83
N TRP A 39 14.36 2.98 9.65
CA TRP A 39 15.39 1.95 9.83
C TRP A 39 15.49 1.45 11.26
N ILE A 40 15.49 2.37 12.23
CA ILE A 40 15.52 2.01 13.65
C ILE A 40 14.28 1.16 13.98
N LEU A 41 13.10 1.60 13.56
CA LEU A 41 11.85 0.88 13.83
C LEU A 41 11.80 -0.50 13.16
N LEU A 42 12.21 -0.62 11.89
CA LEU A 42 12.29 -1.91 11.20
C LEU A 42 13.30 -2.83 11.87
N THR A 43 14.47 -2.32 12.25
CA THR A 43 15.52 -3.10 12.92
C THR A 43 15.04 -3.62 14.26
N LEU A 44 14.36 -2.78 15.05
CA LEU A 44 13.84 -3.16 16.37
C LEU A 44 12.87 -4.34 16.31
N ILE A 45 12.08 -4.45 15.24
CA ILE A 45 11.15 -5.57 15.00
C ILE A 45 11.89 -6.75 14.38
N SER A 46 12.74 -6.49 13.37
CA SER A 46 13.38 -7.53 12.57
C SER A 46 14.38 -8.34 13.37
N GLN A 47 15.05 -7.76 14.37
CA GLN A 47 15.97 -8.49 15.23
C GLN A 47 15.28 -9.58 16.08
N THR A 48 13.98 -9.45 16.35
CA THR A 48 13.19 -10.41 17.13
C THR A 48 12.25 -11.26 16.29
N ASP A 49 12.05 -10.93 15.02
CA ASP A 49 11.10 -11.62 14.14
C ASP A 49 11.61 -11.79 12.71
N PHE A 50 12.14 -12.98 12.44
CA PHE A 50 12.62 -13.38 11.10
C PHE A 50 11.52 -13.34 10.04
N ASN A 51 10.33 -13.84 10.37
CA ASN A 51 9.21 -13.94 9.43
C ASN A 51 8.65 -12.57 9.06
N PHE A 52 8.81 -11.55 9.91
CA PHE A 52 8.53 -10.16 9.57
C PHE A 52 9.56 -9.60 8.58
N ALA A 53 10.86 -9.84 8.80
CA ALA A 53 11.92 -9.28 7.97
C ALA A 53 11.97 -9.90 6.55
N LEU A 54 11.68 -11.19 6.42
CA LEU A 54 11.84 -11.94 5.18
C LEU A 54 11.00 -11.39 4.01
N PRO A 55 9.69 -11.11 4.14
CA PRO A 55 8.90 -10.55 3.05
C PRO A 55 9.43 -9.20 2.55
N PHE A 56 9.92 -8.33 3.43
CA PHE A 56 10.50 -7.05 3.02
C PHE A 56 11.81 -7.25 2.26
N TYR A 57 12.66 -8.18 2.70
CA TYR A 57 13.86 -8.55 1.96
C TYR A 57 13.53 -9.07 0.56
N LEU A 58 12.61 -10.03 0.46
CA LEU A 58 12.22 -10.62 -0.82
C LEU A 58 11.64 -9.56 -1.77
N THR A 59 10.86 -8.62 -1.23
CA THR A 59 10.31 -7.49 -1.99
C THR A 59 11.41 -6.56 -2.48
N ALA A 60 12.34 -6.13 -1.61
CA ALA A 60 13.46 -5.27 -1.99
C ALA A 60 14.37 -5.96 -3.02
N PHE A 61 14.66 -7.26 -2.81
CA PHE A 61 15.44 -8.07 -3.73
C PHE A 61 14.76 -8.19 -5.09
N ALA A 62 13.46 -8.51 -5.15
CA ALA A 62 12.71 -8.57 -6.40
C ALA A 62 12.69 -7.21 -7.11
N ASN A 63 12.41 -6.13 -6.38
CA ASN A 63 12.35 -4.78 -6.93
C ASN A 63 13.71 -4.32 -7.50
N SER A 64 14.83 -4.81 -6.94
CA SER A 64 16.16 -4.47 -7.46
C SER A 64 16.44 -4.96 -8.89
N PHE A 65 15.67 -5.95 -9.38
CA PHE A 65 15.74 -6.41 -10.76
C PHE A 65 14.77 -5.66 -11.68
N SER A 66 13.62 -5.19 -11.17
CA SER A 66 12.62 -4.50 -11.97
C SER A 66 12.89 -3.00 -12.11
N ASP A 67 13.45 -2.37 -11.08
CA ASP A 67 13.74 -0.94 -11.02
C ASP A 67 15.21 -0.70 -10.67
N THR A 68 16.08 -0.98 -11.62
CA THR A 68 17.53 -0.83 -11.43
C THR A 68 17.95 0.61 -11.16
N GLU A 69 17.16 1.59 -11.63
CA GLU A 69 17.46 3.02 -11.46
C GLU A 69 17.24 3.46 -10.01
N ALA A 70 16.13 3.06 -9.38
CA ALA A 70 15.87 3.35 -7.97
C ALA A 70 16.98 2.80 -7.05
N PHE A 71 17.50 1.62 -7.37
CA PHE A 71 18.57 0.94 -6.61
C PHE A 71 19.99 1.49 -6.84
N VAL A 72 20.15 2.51 -7.69
CA VAL A 72 21.36 3.34 -7.71
C VAL A 72 21.41 4.23 -6.46
N SER A 73 20.25 4.62 -5.92
CA SER A 73 20.20 5.49 -4.74
C SER A 73 20.80 4.77 -3.51
N PRO A 74 21.58 5.48 -2.66
CA PRO A 74 22.15 4.88 -1.47
C PRO A 74 21.11 4.31 -0.50
N TYR A 75 19.90 4.89 -0.50
CA TYR A 75 18.81 4.45 0.35
C TYR A 75 18.28 3.07 -0.07
N GLU A 76 17.84 2.90 -1.31
CA GLU A 76 17.33 1.61 -1.80
C GLU A 76 18.40 0.52 -1.76
N LYS A 77 19.64 0.87 -2.14
CA LYS A 77 20.78 -0.06 -2.11
C LYS A 77 21.07 -0.56 -0.68
N SER A 78 20.85 0.26 0.33
CA SER A 78 21.08 -0.14 1.73
C SER A 78 20.10 -1.21 2.21
N LEU A 79 18.88 -1.32 1.64
CA LEU A 79 17.91 -2.39 1.93
C LEU A 79 18.51 -3.77 1.60
N LEU A 80 19.16 -3.89 0.44
CA LEU A 80 19.76 -5.16 0.00
C LEU A 80 20.91 -5.62 0.88
N ILE A 81 21.53 -4.70 1.63
CA ILE A 81 22.64 -5.01 2.53
C ILE A 81 22.12 -5.27 3.94
N LEU A 82 21.24 -4.42 4.47
CA LEU A 82 20.81 -4.48 5.87
C LEU A 82 19.93 -5.70 6.13
N TYR A 83 18.97 -6.00 5.24
CA TYR A 83 18.05 -7.11 5.46
C TYR A 83 18.73 -8.47 5.62
N PRO A 84 19.73 -8.86 4.81
CA PRO A 84 20.51 -10.08 5.06
C PRO A 84 21.12 -10.17 6.46
N PHE A 85 21.66 -9.07 7.00
CA PHE A 85 22.17 -9.05 8.37
C PHE A 85 21.05 -9.23 9.40
N LEU A 86 19.91 -8.56 9.20
CA LEU A 86 18.75 -8.70 10.09
C LEU A 86 18.19 -10.13 10.07
N LEU A 87 18.13 -10.76 8.89
CA LEU A 87 17.71 -12.15 8.73
C LEU A 87 18.69 -13.12 9.42
N LEU A 88 20.00 -12.87 9.32
CA LEU A 88 21.00 -13.68 9.99
C LEU A 88 20.86 -13.60 11.52
N ILE A 89 20.71 -12.39 12.06
CA ILE A 89 20.57 -12.17 13.51
C ILE A 89 19.28 -12.80 14.04
N SER A 90 18.19 -12.69 13.28
CA SER A 90 16.89 -13.21 13.67
C SER A 90 16.65 -14.66 13.27
N ALA A 91 17.59 -15.34 12.61
CA ALA A 91 17.40 -16.70 12.10
C ALA A 91 16.92 -17.70 13.16
N HIS A 92 17.33 -17.51 14.42
CA HIS A 92 16.90 -18.33 15.56
C HIS A 92 15.40 -18.18 15.92
N THR A 93 14.72 -17.13 15.46
CA THR A 93 13.28 -16.88 15.67
C THR A 93 12.42 -17.33 14.50
N ALA A 94 13.01 -17.91 13.45
CA ALA A 94 12.31 -18.38 12.27
C ALA A 94 11.22 -19.42 12.61
N LYS A 95 10.03 -19.19 12.07
CA LYS A 95 8.88 -20.09 12.18
C LYS A 95 8.41 -20.51 10.79
N LEU A 96 7.75 -21.66 10.71
CA LEU A 96 7.09 -22.08 9.47
C LEU A 96 5.95 -21.10 9.16
N PHE A 97 5.90 -20.65 7.90
CA PHE A 97 4.79 -19.83 7.42
C PHE A 97 3.52 -20.66 7.33
N THR A 98 2.42 -20.10 7.81
CA THR A 98 1.10 -20.70 7.58
C THR A 98 0.68 -20.48 6.13
N SER A 99 -0.27 -21.27 5.63
CA SER A 99 -0.83 -21.05 4.28
C SER A 99 -1.40 -19.64 4.10
N GLY A 100 -1.94 -19.05 5.17
CA GLY A 100 -2.42 -17.67 5.17
C GLY A 100 -1.29 -16.65 5.00
N ASP A 101 -0.14 -16.88 5.62
CA ASP A 101 1.01 -16.00 5.48
C ASP A 101 1.62 -16.05 4.07
N ILE A 102 1.69 -17.26 3.49
CA ILE A 102 2.16 -17.47 2.11
C ILE A 102 1.21 -16.79 1.12
N LEU A 103 -0.10 -16.95 1.31
CA LEU A 103 -1.10 -16.29 0.47
C LEU A 103 -0.98 -14.77 0.57
N PHE A 104 -0.85 -14.23 1.78
CA PHE A 104 -0.63 -12.80 2.00
C PHE A 104 0.60 -12.30 1.26
N ALA A 105 1.77 -12.92 1.49
CA ALA A 105 3.02 -12.53 0.85
C ALA A 105 2.89 -12.55 -0.68
N THR A 106 2.29 -13.61 -1.24
CA THR A 106 2.07 -13.75 -2.68
C THR A 106 1.20 -12.62 -3.24
N LEU A 107 0.06 -12.34 -2.61
CA LEU A 107 -0.85 -11.28 -3.05
C LEU A 107 -0.21 -9.90 -2.94
N THR A 108 0.55 -9.64 -1.87
CA THR A 108 1.28 -8.38 -1.69
C THR A 108 2.36 -8.21 -2.77
N THR A 109 3.16 -9.24 -3.04
CA THR A 109 4.17 -9.19 -4.11
C THR A 109 3.53 -8.97 -5.48
N LEU A 110 2.43 -9.67 -5.79
CA LEU A 110 1.70 -9.45 -7.05
C LEU A 110 1.12 -8.04 -7.14
N ALA A 111 0.56 -7.50 -6.05
CA ALA A 111 0.04 -6.14 -6.02
C ALA A 111 1.15 -5.11 -6.30
N LEU A 112 2.34 -5.28 -5.73
CA LEU A 112 3.49 -4.40 -5.96
C LEU A 112 4.01 -4.49 -7.40
N LEU A 113 4.07 -5.70 -7.98
CA LEU A 113 4.49 -5.87 -9.37
C LEU A 113 3.46 -5.32 -10.37
N THR A 114 2.18 -5.29 -10.01
CA THR A 114 1.10 -4.82 -10.89
C THR A 114 0.81 -3.33 -10.75
N GLU A 115 1.18 -2.68 -9.63
CA GLU A 115 0.91 -1.26 -9.35
C GLU A 115 1.41 -0.31 -10.46
N PRO A 116 2.65 -0.44 -10.98
CA PRO A 116 3.13 0.44 -12.03
C PRO A 116 2.27 0.37 -13.29
N PHE A 117 1.71 -0.80 -13.63
CA PHE A 117 0.90 -0.98 -14.83
C PHE A 117 -0.51 -0.38 -14.70
N ILE A 118 -1.02 -0.22 -13.48
CA ILE A 118 -2.38 0.26 -13.21
C ILE A 118 -2.41 1.79 -13.05
N ASN A 119 -1.37 2.37 -12.43
CA ASN A 119 -1.35 3.78 -12.01
C ASN A 119 -0.10 4.53 -12.50
N ASN A 120 0.00 4.73 -13.82
CA ASN A 120 1.07 5.55 -14.43
C ASN A 120 0.93 7.06 -14.18
N GLU A 121 -0.21 7.54 -13.68
CA GLU A 121 -0.43 8.96 -13.40
C GLU A 121 0.21 9.33 -12.07
N GLU A 122 0.95 10.45 -12.04
CA GLU A 122 1.61 10.94 -10.83
C GLU A 122 0.58 11.36 -9.78
N TYR A 123 -0.42 12.16 -10.20
CA TYR A 123 -1.55 12.58 -9.36
C TYR A 123 -2.89 12.47 -10.08
N SER A 124 -3.82 11.68 -9.53
CA SER A 124 -5.20 11.63 -10.02
C SER A 124 -6.19 11.10 -8.99
N TYR A 125 -7.48 11.39 -9.19
CA TYR A 125 -8.57 10.83 -8.39
C TYR A 125 -8.66 9.30 -8.49
N ARG A 126 -8.25 8.71 -9.63
CA ARG A 126 -8.17 7.24 -9.77
C ARG A 126 -7.13 6.69 -8.79
N LYS A 127 -5.93 7.27 -8.76
CA LYS A 127 -4.87 6.87 -7.83
C LYS A 127 -5.29 7.05 -6.38
N LEU A 128 -5.96 8.17 -6.06
CA LEU A 128 -6.56 8.39 -4.73
C LEU A 128 -7.56 7.28 -4.35
N GLY A 129 -8.47 6.94 -5.26
CA GLY A 129 -9.43 5.85 -5.07
C GLY A 129 -8.73 4.52 -4.81
N THR A 130 -7.71 4.16 -5.60
CA THR A 130 -6.95 2.91 -5.40
C THR A 130 -6.23 2.88 -4.05
N ARG A 131 -5.60 3.99 -3.62
CA ARG A 131 -4.94 4.11 -2.32
C ARG A 131 -5.95 3.98 -1.17
N PHE A 132 -7.13 4.59 -1.31
CA PHE A 132 -8.19 4.49 -0.30
C PHE A 132 -8.75 3.08 -0.17
N VAL A 133 -8.97 2.39 -1.30
CA VAL A 133 -9.38 0.98 -1.31
C VAL A 133 -8.30 0.10 -0.65
N ALA A 134 -7.02 0.32 -0.95
CA ALA A 134 -5.93 -0.39 -0.30
C ALA A 134 -5.91 -0.16 1.22
N PHE A 135 -6.11 1.09 1.67
CA PHE A 135 -6.22 1.41 3.09
C PHE A 135 -7.39 0.68 3.76
N LEU A 136 -8.59 0.72 3.18
CA LEU A 136 -9.74 -0.02 3.71
C LEU A 136 -9.50 -1.53 3.72
N TRP A 137 -8.85 -2.06 2.68
CA TRP A 137 -8.49 -3.46 2.60
C TRP A 137 -7.55 -3.87 3.74
N THR A 138 -6.56 -3.04 4.09
CA THR A 138 -5.68 -3.33 5.25
C THR A 138 -6.47 -3.40 6.57
N LEU A 139 -7.47 -2.53 6.78
CA LEU A 139 -8.33 -2.58 7.96
C LEU A 139 -9.18 -3.86 8.01
N ILE A 140 -9.73 -4.28 6.87
CA ILE A 140 -10.48 -5.54 6.74
C ILE A 140 -9.55 -6.73 7.08
N MET A 141 -8.33 -6.74 6.54
CA MET A 141 -7.35 -7.79 6.81
C MET A 141 -7.03 -7.92 8.31
N ILE A 142 -6.83 -6.80 9.00
CA ILE A 142 -6.57 -6.80 10.45
C ILE A 142 -7.77 -7.37 11.24
N ARG A 143 -9.01 -7.05 10.84
CA ARG A 143 -10.20 -7.37 11.64
C ARG A 143 -10.72 -8.79 11.42
N PHE A 144 -10.66 -9.29 10.20
CA PHE A 144 -11.41 -10.48 9.77
C PHE A 144 -10.52 -11.70 9.49
N PHE A 145 -9.22 -11.52 9.30
CA PHE A 145 -8.32 -12.62 8.97
C PHE A 145 -7.42 -12.95 10.16
N ASN A 146 -7.23 -14.25 10.39
CA ASN A 146 -6.42 -14.75 11.51
C ASN A 146 -4.98 -15.02 11.06
N PHE A 147 -4.25 -13.96 10.75
CA PHE A 147 -2.86 -14.05 10.30
C PHE A 147 -1.89 -14.32 11.46
N SER A 148 -0.69 -14.82 11.14
CA SER A 148 0.37 -14.94 12.14
C SER A 148 0.75 -13.55 12.71
N PRO A 149 1.32 -13.48 13.94
CA PRO A 149 1.79 -12.22 14.51
C PRO A 149 2.79 -11.48 13.61
N SER A 150 3.64 -12.22 12.89
CA SER A 150 4.64 -11.66 11.97
C SER A 150 3.97 -10.98 10.77
N VAL A 151 2.96 -11.62 10.18
CA VAL A 151 2.19 -11.03 9.07
C VAL A 151 1.31 -9.88 9.54
N LEU A 152 0.69 -9.98 10.72
CA LEU A 152 -0.03 -8.85 11.29
C LEU A 152 0.89 -7.63 11.43
N LYS A 153 2.14 -7.79 11.89
CA LYS A 153 3.10 -6.68 11.94
C LYS A 153 3.35 -6.07 10.55
N ALA A 154 3.50 -6.88 9.51
CA ALA A 154 3.61 -6.37 8.14
C ALA A 154 2.34 -5.63 7.68
N ILE A 155 1.15 -6.12 8.02
CA ILE A 155 -0.11 -5.44 7.72
C ILE A 155 -0.21 -4.09 8.47
N TYR A 156 0.24 -4.01 9.72
CA TYR A 156 0.31 -2.75 10.46
C TYR A 156 1.31 -1.75 9.84
N PHE A 157 2.43 -2.23 9.29
CA PHE A 157 3.30 -1.40 8.46
C PHE A 157 2.56 -0.85 7.24
N PHE A 158 1.85 -1.71 6.48
CA PHE A 158 1.06 -1.28 5.32
C PHE A 158 -0.11 -0.35 5.68
N LEU A 159 -0.68 -0.49 6.88
CA LEU A 159 -1.71 0.43 7.39
C LEU A 159 -1.16 1.86 7.50
N GLY A 160 0.00 2.01 8.17
CA GLY A 160 0.67 3.30 8.30
C GLY A 160 1.08 3.89 6.94
N TYR A 161 1.67 3.06 6.09
CA TYR A 161 2.07 3.43 4.73
C TYR A 161 0.86 3.91 3.90
N SER A 162 -0.21 3.12 3.86
CA SER A 162 -1.40 3.43 3.06
C SER A 162 -2.16 4.64 3.57
N PHE A 163 -2.17 4.87 4.88
CA PHE A 163 -2.78 6.06 5.48
C PHE A 163 -2.10 7.35 4.97
N ILE A 164 -0.76 7.43 5.10
CA ILE A 164 0.00 8.59 4.61
C ILE A 164 -0.15 8.72 3.09
N SER A 165 -0.08 7.61 2.37
CA SER A 165 -0.28 7.56 0.92
C SER A 165 -1.62 8.19 0.50
N CYS A 166 -2.70 7.91 1.23
CA CYS A 166 -4.02 8.54 1.01
C CYS A 166 -4.00 10.03 1.31
N CYS A 167 -3.48 10.43 2.48
CA CYS A 167 -3.40 11.84 2.89
C CYS A 167 -2.59 12.67 1.89
N PHE A 168 -1.44 12.16 1.46
CA PHE A 168 -0.57 12.80 0.49
C PHE A 168 -1.26 12.93 -0.87
N GLN A 169 -1.85 11.84 -1.37
CA GLN A 169 -2.55 11.87 -2.65
C GLN A 169 -3.71 12.86 -2.63
N TYR A 170 -4.48 12.90 -1.54
CA TYR A 170 -5.56 13.87 -1.36
C TYR A 170 -5.04 15.30 -1.42
N TYR A 171 -3.97 15.59 -0.66
CA TYR A 171 -3.33 16.90 -0.65
C TYR A 171 -2.86 17.32 -2.05
N MET A 172 -2.09 16.48 -2.75
CA MET A 172 -1.56 16.80 -4.08
C MET A 172 -2.67 16.96 -5.14
N THR A 173 -3.72 16.15 -5.07
CA THR A 173 -4.87 16.26 -5.98
C THR A 173 -5.66 17.55 -5.71
N SER A 174 -5.76 17.98 -4.45
CA SER A 174 -6.42 19.25 -4.08
C SER A 174 -5.66 20.48 -4.55
N LEU A 175 -4.33 20.42 -4.62
CA LEU A 175 -3.48 21.49 -5.13
C LEU A 175 -3.45 21.56 -6.65
N ASN A 176 -3.64 20.43 -7.33
CA ASN A 176 -3.56 20.31 -8.79
C ASN A 176 -4.88 19.78 -9.40
N PRO A 177 -6.01 20.49 -9.25
CA PRO A 177 -7.31 19.99 -9.66
C PRO A 177 -7.45 19.87 -11.19
N GLU A 178 -6.71 20.65 -11.99
CA GLU A 178 -6.84 20.67 -13.45
C GLU A 178 -6.17 19.47 -14.14
N THR A 179 -5.00 19.05 -13.68
CA THR A 179 -4.32 17.81 -14.12
C THR A 179 -5.04 16.54 -13.65
N SER A 180 -5.88 16.65 -12.62
CA SER A 180 -6.58 15.52 -12.01
C SER A 180 -7.93 15.19 -12.66
N LYS A 181 -8.43 16.06 -13.55
CA LYS A 181 -9.76 15.99 -14.19
C LYS A 181 -9.96 15.04 -15.38
N PRO A 182 -8.95 14.53 -16.14
CA PRO A 182 -9.22 14.01 -17.48
C PRO A 182 -10.12 12.75 -17.51
N LEU A 183 -10.23 12.00 -16.40
CA LEU A 183 -11.06 10.79 -16.36
C LEU A 183 -12.54 11.03 -16.02
N LEU A 184 -12.89 12.11 -15.32
CA LEU A 184 -14.30 12.36 -14.97
C LEU A 184 -15.11 12.68 -16.23
N HIS A 185 -14.48 13.40 -17.16
CA HIS A 185 -15.10 13.81 -18.40
C HIS A 185 -15.29 12.64 -19.39
N SER A 186 -14.33 11.71 -19.49
CA SER A 186 -14.40 10.58 -20.43
C SER A 186 -15.35 9.46 -19.98
N VAL A 187 -15.51 9.27 -18.67
CA VAL A 187 -16.40 8.23 -18.10
C VAL A 187 -17.84 8.71 -18.02
N LEU A 188 -18.10 9.99 -17.73
CA LEU A 188 -19.47 10.54 -17.61
C LEU A 188 -20.10 10.93 -18.95
N TYR A 189 -19.31 11.34 -19.94
CA TYR A 189 -19.84 11.94 -21.17
C TYR A 189 -19.48 11.17 -22.46
N GLY A 190 -18.81 10.02 -22.34
CA GLY A 190 -18.32 9.25 -23.48
C GLY A 190 -17.24 9.99 -24.28
N PRO A 191 -16.67 9.37 -25.33
CA PRO A 191 -15.68 10.03 -26.17
C PRO A 191 -16.40 11.04 -27.06
N GLN A 192 -16.43 12.32 -26.66
CA GLN A 192 -16.79 13.40 -27.58
C GLN A 192 -15.83 14.58 -27.57
N THR A 193 -15.65 15.04 -28.81
CA THR A 193 -14.96 16.20 -29.35
C THR A 193 -14.98 17.44 -28.49
N LYS A 194 -13.81 18.08 -28.44
CA LYS A 194 -13.47 19.45 -28.03
C LYS A 194 -14.61 20.38 -27.61
N GLU A 195 -14.32 21.07 -26.51
CA GLU A 195 -14.89 22.33 -26.03
C GLU A 195 -16.31 22.27 -25.47
N LYS A 196 -16.38 22.02 -24.15
CA LYS A 196 -17.20 22.82 -23.24
C LYS A 196 -16.67 22.70 -21.81
N ASP A 197 -16.26 23.83 -21.23
CA ASP A 197 -15.95 23.93 -19.81
C ASP A 197 -17.21 23.59 -19.00
N ILE A 198 -17.21 22.41 -18.39
CA ILE A 198 -18.22 22.00 -17.42
C ILE A 198 -17.49 21.72 -16.11
N SER A 199 -17.63 22.64 -15.15
CA SER A 199 -17.15 22.48 -13.79
C SER A 199 -18.05 21.50 -13.03
N ILE A 200 -17.58 20.27 -12.84
CA ILE A 200 -18.29 19.27 -12.03
C ILE A 200 -18.05 19.56 -10.55
N SER A 201 -19.11 19.52 -9.74
CA SER A 201 -19.02 19.85 -8.32
C SER A 201 -18.59 18.62 -7.49
N PHE A 202 -17.83 18.84 -6.42
CA PHE A 202 -17.38 17.79 -5.48
C PHE A 202 -18.52 16.89 -4.95
N LYS A 203 -19.75 17.40 -4.95
CA LYS A 203 -20.96 16.67 -4.56
C LYS A 203 -21.27 15.50 -5.50
N GLU A 204 -21.13 15.68 -6.81
CA GLU A 204 -21.40 14.64 -7.81
C GLU A 204 -20.37 13.50 -7.76
N TYR A 205 -19.13 13.81 -7.35
CA TYR A 205 -18.08 12.82 -7.09
C TYR A 205 -18.38 11.96 -5.86
N ILE A 206 -18.83 12.59 -4.76
CA ILE A 206 -19.27 11.88 -3.56
C ILE A 206 -20.48 11.00 -3.90
N ASP A 207 -21.47 11.51 -4.64
CA ASP A 207 -22.66 10.74 -4.99
C ASP A 207 -22.34 9.50 -5.84
N PHE A 208 -21.35 9.56 -6.75
CA PHE A 208 -20.92 8.37 -7.51
C PHE A 208 -20.35 7.28 -6.60
N TYR A 209 -19.39 7.62 -5.73
CA TYR A 209 -18.75 6.63 -4.85
C TYR A 209 -19.69 6.16 -3.72
N THR A 210 -20.53 7.05 -3.20
CA THR A 210 -21.48 6.72 -2.12
C THR A 210 -22.59 5.79 -2.60
N ASN A 211 -22.95 5.84 -3.89
CA ASN A 211 -23.95 4.94 -4.47
C ASN A 211 -23.37 3.64 -5.05
N GLN A 212 -22.15 3.68 -5.60
CA GLN A 212 -21.53 2.51 -6.24
C GLN A 212 -20.79 1.60 -5.25
N ILE A 213 -20.10 2.15 -4.23
CA ILE A 213 -19.34 1.36 -3.26
C ILE A 213 -20.27 0.41 -2.47
N PRO A 214 -21.41 0.84 -1.91
CA PRO A 214 -22.32 -0.07 -1.21
C PRO A 214 -22.87 -1.18 -2.12
N ALA A 215 -23.13 -0.89 -3.40
CA ALA A 215 -23.58 -1.89 -4.36
C ALA A 215 -22.50 -2.95 -4.66
N ILE A 216 -21.23 -2.53 -4.74
CA ILE A 216 -20.08 -3.42 -4.89
C ILE A 216 -19.91 -4.29 -3.62
N PHE A 217 -20.01 -3.69 -2.44
CA PHE A 217 -19.94 -4.41 -1.16
C PHE A 217 -21.11 -5.40 -0.97
N GLN A 218 -22.33 -5.01 -1.35
CA GLN A 218 -23.49 -5.90 -1.33
C GLN A 218 -23.30 -7.09 -2.29
N THR A 219 -22.78 -6.83 -3.49
CA THR A 219 -22.50 -7.89 -4.48
C THR A 219 -21.42 -8.85 -4.01
N LEU A 220 -20.37 -8.35 -3.36
CA LEU A 220 -19.32 -9.16 -2.76
C LEU A 220 -19.83 -9.95 -1.55
N SER A 221 -20.63 -9.34 -0.67
CA SER A 221 -21.27 -10.01 0.48
C SER A 221 -22.15 -11.17 0.03
N ASN A 222 -23.02 -10.94 -0.96
CA ASN A 222 -23.91 -11.96 -1.50
C ASN A 222 -23.13 -13.12 -2.16
N ARG A 223 -22.00 -12.82 -2.82
CA ARG A 223 -21.13 -13.86 -3.38
C ARG A 223 -20.42 -14.67 -2.30
N VAL A 224 -19.88 -14.02 -1.26
CA VAL A 224 -19.24 -14.71 -0.14
C VAL A 224 -20.24 -15.62 0.59
N GLU A 225 -21.46 -15.15 0.85
CA GLU A 225 -22.52 -15.98 1.42
C GLU A 225 -22.88 -17.17 0.52
N SER A 226 -22.97 -16.98 -0.79
CA SER A 226 -23.24 -18.09 -1.73
C SER A 226 -22.13 -19.16 -1.73
N TYR A 227 -20.86 -18.75 -1.57
CA TYR A 227 -19.74 -19.67 -1.44
C TYR A 227 -19.82 -20.46 -0.13
N PHE A 228 -20.15 -19.80 0.99
CA PHE A 228 -20.31 -20.49 2.28
C PHE A 228 -21.50 -21.47 2.28
N VAL A 229 -22.63 -21.11 1.68
CA VAL A 229 -23.82 -21.99 1.54
C VAL A 229 -23.54 -23.20 0.62
N SER A 230 -22.76 -23.02 -0.44
CA SER A 230 -22.37 -24.13 -1.33
C SER A 230 -21.37 -25.10 -0.66
N SER A 231 -20.53 -24.59 0.24
CA SER A 231 -19.54 -25.41 0.95
C SER A 231 -20.14 -26.25 2.08
N THR A 232 -21.26 -25.81 2.67
CA THR A 232 -21.98 -26.58 3.70
C THR A 232 -22.87 -27.67 3.10
N SER A 233 -23.34 -27.54 1.86
CA SER A 233 -24.06 -28.61 1.15
C SER A 233 -23.16 -29.73 0.58
N LEU A 234 -21.84 -29.53 0.57
CA LEU A 234 -20.86 -30.54 0.15
C LEU A 234 -20.33 -31.37 1.34
N LEU A 235 -20.74 -31.04 2.57
CA LEU A 235 -20.37 -31.71 3.82
C LEU A 235 -21.55 -32.48 4.47
N SER A 236 -22.69 -32.57 3.79
CA SER A 236 -23.85 -33.41 4.12
C SER A 236 -24.02 -34.52 3.09
#